data_AF-A0A1Y2LZ17-F1
#
_entry.id   AF-A0A1Y2LZ17-F1
#
_cell.length_a   1.000
_cell.length_b   1.000
_cell.length_c   1.000
_cell.angle_alpha   90.00
_cell.angle_beta   90.00
_cell.angle_gamma   90.00
#
_symmetry.space_group_name_H-M   'P 1'
#
loop_
_entity.id
_entity.type
_entity.pdbx_description
1 polymer ?
#
loop_
_entity_poly.entity_id
_entity_poly.type
_entity_poly.pdbx_seq_one_letter_code
_entity_poly.pdbx_strand_id
1 'polypeptide(L)'
;MAIRMIGSLYHAKDLPSPTPDQFPDPEKSTNDETAFVVGLIIHRTFFDKKRDSAEVHRGPCPPVEEYIDSRIAREIACISDSFAYPGQQGLFRGPGQHCPSKELKIKVLQDYLKVASKVLSSDPALSKPTLWHGDLHAENIFVDPSDPTKVSNIID
;
A
#
# COMPACT_ATOMS: atom_id res chain seq x y z
N MET A 1 20.46 -0.11 -0.09
CA MET A 1 19.05 -0.10 -0.53
C MET A 1 18.42 1.27 -0.24
N ALA A 2 18.01 2.00 -1.27
CA ALA A 2 17.34 3.29 -1.21
C ALA A 2 16.05 3.22 -2.03
N ILE A 3 14.94 2.86 -1.36
CA ILE A 3 13.62 2.81 -1.99
C ILE A 3 13.11 4.24 -2.19
N ARG A 4 12.73 4.57 -3.42
CA ARG A 4 12.28 5.93 -3.82
C ARG A 4 10.78 6.03 -4.06
N MET A 5 10.10 4.89 -4.17
CA MET A 5 8.72 4.80 -4.65
C MET A 5 7.92 3.87 -3.74
N ILE A 6 6.63 4.14 -3.60
CA ILE A 6 5.70 3.28 -2.87
C ILE A 6 5.03 2.34 -3.86
N GLY A 7 5.18 1.04 -3.64
CA GLY A 7 4.71 -0.01 -4.54
C GLY A 7 4.88 -1.39 -3.91
N SER A 8 4.80 -2.43 -4.74
CA SER A 8 5.14 -3.80 -4.33
C SER A 8 6.42 -4.27 -5.00
N LEU A 9 7.06 -5.29 -4.40
CA LEU A 9 8.31 -5.85 -4.90
C LEU A 9 8.03 -6.88 -6.00
N TYR A 10 8.74 -6.78 -7.11
CA TYR A 10 8.70 -7.71 -8.24
C TYR A 10 10.12 -8.13 -8.60
N HIS A 11 10.28 -9.27 -9.27
CA HIS A 11 11.51 -9.52 -10.00
C HIS A 11 11.58 -8.60 -11.22
N ALA A 12 12.78 -8.08 -11.52
CA ALA A 12 12.99 -7.16 -12.64
C ALA A 12 12.52 -7.74 -13.98
N LYS A 13 12.74 -9.05 -14.18
CA LYS A 13 12.33 -9.79 -15.38
C LYS A 13 10.81 -9.86 -15.60
N ASP A 14 10.01 -9.69 -14.54
CA ASP A 14 8.55 -9.77 -14.62
C ASP A 14 7.92 -8.43 -15.04
N LEU A 15 8.72 -7.36 -15.09
CA LEU A 15 8.30 -6.06 -15.62
C LEU A 15 8.89 -5.84 -17.02
N PRO A 16 8.09 -5.35 -17.99
CA PRO A 16 8.53 -5.23 -19.37
C PRO A 16 9.67 -4.23 -19.57
N SER A 17 9.75 -3.17 -18.76
CA SER A 17 10.80 -2.13 -18.84
C SER A 17 10.86 -1.33 -17.53
N PRO A 18 11.50 -1.85 -16.46
CA PRO A 18 11.66 -1.12 -15.21
C PRO A 18 12.59 0.08 -15.40
N THR A 19 12.23 1.23 -14.82
CA THR A 19 13.07 2.44 -14.81
C THR A 19 14.08 2.39 -13.67
N PRO A 20 15.21 3.13 -13.74
CA PRO A 20 16.22 3.13 -12.68
C PRO A 20 15.67 3.49 -11.28
N ASP A 21 14.68 4.37 -11.18
CA ASP A 21 14.08 4.76 -9.89
C ASP A 21 13.24 3.66 -9.24
N GLN A 22 12.83 2.64 -10.01
CA GLN A 22 12.14 1.48 -9.48
C GLN A 22 13.08 0.48 -8.80
N PHE A 23 14.40 0.59 -8.97
CA PHE A 23 15.35 -0.32 -8.32
C PHE A 23 15.61 0.12 -6.87
N PRO A 24 15.28 -0.71 -5.86
CA PRO A 24 15.62 -0.43 -4.47
C PRO A 24 17.12 -0.41 -4.22
N ASP A 25 17.88 -1.16 -5.01
CA ASP A 25 19.33 -1.24 -4.92
C ASP A 25 19.95 -0.55 -6.14
N PRO A 26 20.59 0.62 -5.97
CA PRO A 26 21.11 1.39 -7.09
C PRO A 26 22.30 0.72 -7.79
N GLU A 27 22.94 -0.28 -7.15
CA GLU A 27 24.02 -1.07 -7.76
C GLU A 27 23.47 -2.15 -8.69
N LYS A 28 22.20 -2.53 -8.51
CA LYS A 28 21.50 -3.46 -9.40
C LYS A 28 20.84 -2.69 -10.54
N SER A 29 20.88 -3.26 -11.73
CA SER A 29 20.38 -2.63 -12.96
C SER A 29 19.47 -3.57 -13.73
N THR A 30 18.90 -3.06 -14.83
CA THR A 30 18.01 -3.76 -15.76
C THR A 30 18.57 -5.08 -16.31
N ASN A 31 19.88 -5.30 -16.22
CA ASN A 31 20.53 -6.50 -16.76
C ASN A 31 20.71 -7.61 -15.72
N ASP A 32 20.38 -7.37 -14.44
CA ASP A 32 20.39 -8.39 -13.39
C ASP A 32 18.98 -8.99 -13.25
N GLU A 33 18.77 -10.18 -13.83
CA GLU A 33 17.49 -10.91 -13.74
C GLU A 33 17.12 -11.31 -12.30
N THR A 34 18.09 -11.29 -11.38
CA THR A 34 17.88 -11.54 -9.95
C THR A 34 17.54 -10.28 -9.17
N ALA A 35 17.58 -9.11 -9.82
CA ALA A 35 17.24 -7.84 -9.19
C ALA A 35 15.74 -7.76 -8.88
N PHE A 36 15.45 -7.03 -7.82
CA PHE A 36 14.08 -6.66 -7.48
C PHE A 36 13.81 -5.22 -7.89
N VAL A 37 12.55 -4.95 -8.22
CA VAL A 37 12.05 -3.63 -8.63
C VAL A 37 10.74 -3.33 -7.91
N VAL A 38 10.44 -2.05 -7.73
CA VAL A 38 9.18 -1.55 -7.18
C VAL A 38 8.20 -1.35 -8.34
N GLY A 39 7.17 -2.20 -8.38
CA GLY A 39 6.10 -2.14 -9.38
C GLY A 39 4.77 -1.71 -8.77
N LEU A 40 3.68 -2.06 -9.47
CA LEU A 40 2.31 -1.76 -9.04
C LEU A 40 2.03 -2.29 -7.62
N ILE A 41 1.11 -1.67 -6.91
CA ILE A 41 0.71 -2.11 -5.59
C ILE A 41 -0.21 -3.33 -5.73
N ILE A 42 0.19 -4.47 -5.19
CA ILE A 42 -0.59 -5.74 -5.20
C ILE A 42 -1.27 -6.07 -3.87
N HIS A 43 -1.19 -5.18 -2.88
CA HIS A 43 -1.79 -5.44 -1.57
C HIS A 43 -3.30 -5.70 -1.70
N ARG A 44 -3.82 -6.72 -1.00
CA ARG A 44 -5.23 -7.18 -1.10
C ARG A 44 -6.28 -6.07 -1.02
N THR A 45 -6.01 -5.01 -0.25
CA THR A 45 -6.92 -3.85 -0.15
C THR A 45 -7.12 -3.08 -1.46
N PHE A 46 -6.28 -3.31 -2.47
CA PHE A 46 -6.41 -2.74 -3.81
C PHE A 46 -7.29 -3.59 -4.74
N PHE A 47 -7.59 -4.85 -4.39
CA PHE A 47 -8.29 -5.80 -5.26
C PHE A 47 -9.56 -6.36 -4.60
N ASP A 48 -9.55 -6.59 -3.30
CA ASP A 48 -10.66 -7.16 -2.55
C ASP A 48 -11.96 -6.34 -2.66
N LYS A 49 -13.09 -7.06 -2.65
CA LYS A 49 -14.46 -6.51 -2.66
C LYS A 49 -14.75 -5.66 -3.91
N LYS A 50 -14.37 -6.18 -5.09
CA LYS A 50 -14.58 -5.54 -6.40
C LYS A 50 -13.76 -4.26 -6.61
N ARG A 51 -12.61 -4.11 -5.94
CA ARG A 51 -11.71 -2.96 -6.17
C ARG A 51 -10.78 -3.21 -7.37
N ASP A 52 -10.65 -4.46 -7.78
CA ASP A 52 -9.99 -4.88 -9.01
C ASP A 52 -10.68 -4.31 -10.26
N SER A 53 -12.01 -4.17 -10.26
CA SER A 53 -12.75 -3.60 -11.40
C SER A 53 -12.62 -2.08 -11.54
N ALA A 54 -12.16 -1.38 -10.51
CA ALA A 54 -11.96 0.07 -10.59
C ALA A 54 -10.73 0.41 -11.45
N GLU A 55 -10.92 1.19 -12.50
CA GLU A 55 -9.82 1.67 -13.35
C GLU A 55 -9.14 2.86 -12.69
N VAL A 56 -8.09 2.58 -11.90
CA VAL A 56 -7.40 3.57 -11.06
C VAL A 56 -5.89 3.43 -11.16
N HIS A 57 -5.16 4.50 -10.84
CA HIS A 57 -3.71 4.44 -10.68
C HIS A 57 -3.35 3.48 -9.53
N ARG A 58 -2.57 2.43 -9.82
CA ARG A 58 -2.12 1.44 -8.83
C ARG A 58 -0.64 1.60 -8.46
N GLY A 59 -0.08 2.77 -8.71
CA GLY A 59 1.34 3.03 -8.51
C GLY A 59 2.20 2.46 -9.63
N PRO A 60 3.50 2.27 -9.38
CA PRO A 60 4.19 2.74 -8.17
C PRO A 60 4.17 4.27 -8.05
N CYS A 61 4.07 4.79 -6.83
CA CYS A 61 3.86 6.23 -6.57
C CYS A 61 5.11 6.90 -5.94
N PRO A 62 5.68 7.90 -6.61
CA PRO A 62 6.60 8.87 -5.99
C PRO A 62 6.04 10.30 -6.02
N PRO A 63 5.93 11.08 -4.91
CA PRO A 63 6.23 10.83 -3.49
C PRO A 63 5.00 10.34 -2.65
N VAL A 64 5.08 10.39 -1.31
CA VAL A 64 4.03 9.90 -0.37
C VAL A 64 2.67 10.57 -0.58
N GLU A 65 2.68 11.81 -1.03
CA GLU A 65 1.51 12.60 -1.39
C GLU A 65 0.73 11.92 -2.53
N GLU A 66 1.43 11.49 -3.59
CA GLU A 66 0.80 10.79 -4.72
C GLU A 66 0.24 9.42 -4.29
N TYR A 67 0.91 8.75 -3.34
CA TYR A 67 0.38 7.53 -2.75
C TYR A 67 -0.92 7.78 -1.96
N ILE A 68 -0.99 8.88 -1.20
CA ILE A 68 -2.22 9.29 -0.50
C ILE A 68 -3.32 9.60 -1.52
N ASP A 69 -3.02 10.42 -2.53
CA ASP A 69 -3.98 10.85 -3.54
C ASP A 69 -4.53 9.65 -4.33
N SER A 70 -3.66 8.76 -4.82
CA SER A 70 -4.05 7.56 -5.54
C SER A 70 -4.93 6.63 -4.70
N ARG A 71 -4.60 6.47 -3.41
CA ARG A 71 -5.38 5.65 -2.47
C ARG A 71 -6.78 6.23 -2.27
N ILE A 72 -6.91 7.56 -2.13
CA ILE A 72 -8.22 8.21 -1.95
C ILE A 72 -9.02 8.23 -3.24
N ALA A 73 -8.40 8.57 -4.37
CA ALA A 73 -9.03 8.54 -5.68
C ALA A 73 -9.63 7.15 -5.97
N ARG A 74 -8.89 6.09 -5.65
CA ARG A 74 -9.39 4.71 -5.74
C ARG A 74 -10.60 4.48 -4.86
N GLU A 75 -10.54 4.78 -3.56
CA GLU A 75 -11.68 4.52 -2.68
C GLU A 75 -12.93 5.29 -3.12
N ILE A 76 -12.78 6.52 -3.60
CA ILE A 76 -13.89 7.29 -4.18
C ILE A 76 -14.43 6.59 -5.42
N ALA A 77 -13.58 6.19 -6.37
CA ALA A 77 -14.00 5.48 -7.58
C ALA A 77 -14.77 4.18 -7.24
N CYS A 78 -14.27 3.39 -6.30
CA CYS A 78 -14.89 2.15 -5.88
C CYS A 78 -16.26 2.36 -5.20
N ILE A 79 -16.42 3.42 -4.40
CA ILE A 79 -17.70 3.73 -3.72
C ILE A 79 -18.74 4.24 -4.73
N SER A 80 -18.28 5.04 -5.69
CA SER A 80 -19.13 5.61 -6.73
C SER A 80 -19.66 4.53 -7.67
N ASP A 81 -18.81 3.58 -8.07
CA ASP A 81 -19.16 2.51 -9.02
C ASP A 81 -19.86 1.31 -8.37
N SER A 82 -19.60 1.02 -7.09
CA SER A 82 -20.20 -0.16 -6.44
C SER A 82 -21.68 0.04 -6.09
N PHE A 83 -22.55 -0.87 -6.57
CA PHE A 83 -23.95 -0.96 -6.13
C PHE A 83 -24.11 -1.29 -4.65
N ALA A 84 -23.20 -2.09 -4.09
CA ALA A 84 -23.18 -2.48 -2.70
C ALA A 84 -22.03 -1.77 -1.99
N TYR A 85 -22.36 -0.78 -1.16
CA TYR A 85 -21.39 -0.20 -0.25
C TYR A 85 -20.80 -1.32 0.62
N PRO A 86 -19.48 -1.61 0.56
CA PRO A 86 -18.92 -2.69 1.36
C PRO A 86 -19.15 -2.32 2.83
N GLY A 87 -19.93 -3.15 3.54
CA GLY A 87 -20.23 -2.93 4.94
C GLY A 87 -18.94 -2.66 5.72
N GLN A 88 -19.00 -1.70 6.65
CA GLN A 88 -17.91 -1.50 7.61
C GLN A 88 -17.54 -2.85 8.23
N GLN A 89 -16.27 -3.22 8.18
CA GLN A 89 -15.79 -4.36 8.93
C GLN A 89 -15.65 -3.93 10.38
N GLY A 90 -16.48 -4.49 11.26
CA GLY A 90 -16.51 -4.18 12.69
C GLY A 90 -17.92 -4.12 13.27
N LEU A 91 -17.99 -4.09 14.61
CA LEU A 91 -19.19 -3.96 15.44
C LEU A 91 -19.76 -2.53 15.39
N PHE A 92 -20.25 -2.08 14.23
CA PHE A 92 -20.86 -0.74 14.10
C PHE A 92 -22.18 -0.83 13.34
N ARG A 93 -23.23 -1.35 14.02
CA ARG A 93 -24.66 -1.31 13.62
C ARG A 93 -25.62 -1.51 14.81
N GLY A 94 -25.18 -1.21 16.02
CA GLY A 94 -26.05 -1.19 17.20
C GLY A 94 -27.06 -0.03 17.15
N PRO A 95 -28.17 -0.10 17.90
CA PRO A 95 -29.13 0.98 17.99
C PRO A 95 -28.45 2.32 18.38
N GLY A 96 -28.72 3.39 17.61
CA GLY A 96 -28.13 4.72 17.84
C GLY A 96 -26.68 4.89 17.40
N GLN A 97 -26.06 3.86 16.81
CA GLN A 97 -24.68 3.96 16.32
C GLN A 97 -24.60 4.61 14.93
N HIS A 98 -23.38 4.96 14.54
CA HIS A 98 -23.07 5.52 13.24
C HIS A 98 -23.52 4.60 12.10
N CYS A 99 -24.40 5.11 11.25
CA CYS A 99 -24.81 4.45 10.01
C CYS A 99 -24.05 5.06 8.83
N PRO A 100 -23.06 4.36 8.26
CA PRO A 100 -22.30 4.92 7.15
C PRO A 100 -23.17 5.02 5.89
N SER A 101 -23.10 6.17 5.20
CA SER A 101 -23.64 6.36 3.86
C SER A 101 -22.52 6.51 2.83
N LYS A 102 -22.84 6.31 1.53
CA LYS A 102 -21.88 6.54 0.44
C LYS A 102 -21.41 7.99 0.43
N GLU A 103 -22.35 8.92 0.53
CA GLU A 103 -22.14 10.36 0.50
C GLU A 103 -21.26 10.79 1.67
N LEU A 104 -21.53 10.26 2.86
CA LEU A 104 -20.73 10.56 4.05
C LEU A 104 -19.31 10.01 3.93
N LYS A 105 -19.13 8.80 3.40
CA LYS A 105 -17.78 8.24 3.20
C LYS A 105 -16.98 9.03 2.16
N ILE A 106 -17.60 9.41 1.04
CA ILE A 106 -16.95 10.26 0.03
C ILE A 106 -16.56 11.60 0.64
N LYS A 107 -17.47 12.24 1.41
CA LYS A 107 -17.18 13.49 2.11
C LYS A 107 -15.99 13.35 3.06
N VAL A 108 -15.96 12.29 3.87
CA VAL A 108 -14.84 12.03 4.80
C VAL A 108 -13.53 11.80 4.04
N LEU A 109 -13.54 11.09 2.91
CA LEU A 109 -12.36 10.89 2.07
C LEU A 109 -11.84 12.22 1.49
N GLN A 110 -12.73 13.10 1.05
CA GLN A 110 -12.38 14.44 0.58
C GLN A 110 -11.86 15.33 1.72
N ASP A 111 -12.45 15.24 2.90
CA ASP A 111 -11.98 15.97 4.09
C ASP A 111 -10.62 15.45 4.56
N TYR A 112 -10.38 14.14 4.47
CA TYR A 112 -9.08 13.53 4.73
C TYR A 112 -8.00 14.11 3.82
N LEU A 113 -8.24 14.27 2.51
CA LEU A 113 -7.26 14.88 1.60
C LEU A 113 -6.86 16.31 2.02
N LYS A 114 -7.81 17.10 2.54
CA LYS A 114 -7.53 18.48 3.02
C LYS A 114 -6.61 18.50 4.24
N VAL A 115 -6.58 17.42 5.01
CA VAL A 115 -5.84 17.30 6.27
C VAL A 115 -4.55 16.51 6.09
N ALA A 116 -4.52 15.50 5.20
CA ALA A 116 -3.39 14.59 5.02
C ALA A 116 -2.09 15.34 4.74
N SER A 117 -2.12 16.30 3.80
CA SER A 117 -0.95 17.13 3.47
C SER A 117 -0.43 17.98 4.64
N LYS A 118 -1.27 18.28 5.64
CA LYS A 118 -0.89 19.04 6.83
C LYS A 118 -0.37 18.16 7.97
N VAL A 119 -0.64 16.86 7.92
CA VAL A 119 -0.24 15.89 8.95
C VAL A 119 1.03 15.15 8.53
N LEU A 120 1.36 15.14 7.23
CA LEU A 120 2.63 14.63 6.76
C LEU A 120 3.80 15.34 7.45
N SER A 121 4.75 14.54 7.90
CA SER A 121 5.96 15.06 8.51
C SER A 121 6.76 15.87 7.50
N SER A 122 7.25 17.04 7.92
CA SER A 122 8.24 17.79 7.15
C SER A 122 9.63 17.13 7.14
N ASP A 123 9.87 16.16 8.02
CA ASP A 123 11.09 15.36 8.04
C ASP A 123 11.04 14.27 6.95
N PRO A 124 11.89 14.36 5.90
CA PRO A 124 11.91 13.38 4.82
C PRO A 124 12.26 11.96 5.29
N ALA A 125 12.94 11.80 6.44
CA ALA A 125 13.25 10.49 6.99
C ALA A 125 11.99 9.73 7.43
N LEU A 126 10.95 10.45 7.86
CA LEU A 126 9.68 9.86 8.32
C LEU A 126 8.72 9.54 7.16
N SER A 127 8.93 10.16 5.99
CA SER A 127 8.12 9.93 4.78
C SER A 127 8.83 9.03 3.76
N LYS A 128 10.02 8.51 4.10
CA LYS A 128 10.82 7.68 3.21
C LYS A 128 10.16 6.31 2.99
N PRO A 129 9.93 5.89 1.74
CA PRO A 129 9.49 4.54 1.44
C PRO A 129 10.44 3.49 2.03
N THR A 130 9.89 2.50 2.72
CA THR A 130 10.65 1.46 3.42
C THR A 130 9.99 0.10 3.17
N LEU A 131 10.78 -0.96 3.13
CA LEU A 131 10.24 -2.32 3.04
C LEU A 131 9.40 -2.60 4.28
N TRP A 132 8.13 -2.93 4.06
CA TRP A 132 7.17 -3.16 5.12
C TRP A 132 6.45 -4.48 4.89
N HIS A 133 6.43 -5.32 5.92
CA HIS A 133 5.69 -6.57 5.94
C HIS A 133 4.28 -6.31 6.51
N GLY A 134 3.24 -6.61 5.72
CA GLY A 134 1.87 -6.22 6.01
C GLY A 134 1.30 -6.79 7.30
N ASP A 135 1.78 -7.98 7.71
CA ASP A 135 1.31 -8.70 8.89
C ASP A 135 2.47 -9.20 9.78
N LEU A 136 3.42 -8.32 10.08
CA LEU A 136 4.58 -8.71 10.88
C LEU A 136 4.22 -8.85 12.37
N HIS A 137 4.14 -10.08 12.84
CA HIS A 137 3.97 -10.42 14.24
C HIS A 137 4.76 -11.67 14.62
N ALA A 138 4.87 -11.97 15.91
CA ALA A 138 5.71 -13.07 16.42
C ALA A 138 5.40 -14.42 15.77
N GLU A 139 4.12 -14.71 15.46
CA GLU A 139 3.75 -15.98 14.80
C GLU A 139 4.22 -16.09 13.34
N ASN A 140 4.59 -14.95 12.71
CA ASN A 140 5.12 -14.87 11.34
C ASN A 140 6.65 -14.73 11.30
N ILE A 141 7.32 -14.82 12.45
CA ILE A 141 8.78 -14.73 12.58
C ILE A 141 9.31 -16.05 13.12
N PHE A 142 10.08 -16.77 12.30
CA PHE A 142 10.79 -17.97 12.72
C PHE A 142 12.20 -17.61 13.17
N VAL A 143 12.64 -18.21 14.27
CA VAL A 143 13.98 -18.01 14.84
C VAL A 143 14.72 -19.32 14.96
N ASP A 144 16.04 -19.25 15.02
CA ASP A 144 16.90 -20.42 15.23
C ASP A 144 16.62 -21.03 16.62
N PRO A 145 16.30 -22.34 16.72
CA PRO A 145 16.06 -22.98 18.01
C PRO A 145 17.28 -22.98 18.94
N SER A 146 18.49 -22.92 18.39
CA SER A 146 19.75 -22.87 19.15
C SER A 146 20.16 -21.45 19.55
N ASP A 147 19.69 -20.44 18.81
CA ASP A 147 19.89 -19.01 19.11
C ASP A 147 18.63 -18.20 18.71
N PRO A 148 17.67 -18.01 19.64
CA PRO A 148 16.42 -17.32 19.36
C PRO A 148 16.57 -15.83 18.98
N THR A 149 17.77 -15.25 19.08
CA THR A 149 18.02 -13.87 18.62
C THR A 149 18.16 -13.79 17.10
N LYS A 150 18.39 -14.91 16.43
CA LYS A 150 18.58 -15.00 14.99
C LYS A 150 17.29 -15.38 14.28
N VAL A 151 16.76 -14.46 13.49
CA VAL A 151 15.63 -14.71 12.58
C VAL A 151 16.09 -15.63 11.45
N SER A 152 15.41 -16.77 11.31
CA SER A 152 15.65 -17.75 10.24
C SER A 152 14.75 -17.53 9.03
N ASN A 153 13.51 -17.09 9.26
CA ASN A 153 12.57 -16.84 8.17
C ASN A 153 11.44 -15.87 8.59
N ILE A 154 10.86 -15.19 7.62
CA ILE A 154 9.65 -14.38 7.77
C ILE A 154 8.63 -14.89 6.75
N ILE A 155 7.40 -15.09 7.17
CA ILE A 155 6.30 -15.57 6.31
C ILE A 155 5.12 -14.60 6.36
N ASP A 156 4.17 -14.84 5.45
CA ASP A 156 2.92 -14.09 5.27
C ASP A 156 3.14 -12.65 4.76
#